data_AF-F3B9Z9-F1
#
_entry.id   AF-F3B9Z9-F1
#
_cell.length_a   1.000
_cell.length_b   1.000
_cell.length_c   1.000
_cell.angle_alpha   90.00
_cell.angle_beta   90.00
_cell.angle_gamma   90.00
#
_symmetry.space_group_name_H-M   'P 1'
#
loop_
_entity.id
_entity.type
_entity.pdbx_description
1 polymer ?
#
loop_
_entity_poly.entity_id
_entity_poly.type
_entity_poly.pdbx_seq_one_letter_code
_entity_poly.pdbx_strand_id
1 'polypeptide(L)'
;MFAFLYEWIRNVAFYIVIITAVIQILPNNTYKKYIHFFTGLVLILLLMTPVLKILGMDNLSNPLQQGKEFEQKMKEIEKETEYLNEVRLEDYLEEENIEVEEIQIGAETK
;
A
#
# COMPACT_ATOMS: atom_id res chain seq x y z
N MET A 1 13.01 0.27 -1.32
CA MET A 1 13.38 1.56 -0.69
C MET A 1 14.64 2.18 -1.31
N PHE A 2 15.77 1.47 -1.37
CA PHE A 2 17.01 1.99 -1.98
C PHE A 2 16.92 2.32 -3.47
N ALA A 3 16.20 1.52 -4.27
CA ALA A 3 16.00 1.80 -5.70
C ALA A 3 15.26 3.13 -5.95
N PHE A 4 14.24 3.42 -5.14
CA PHE A 4 13.53 4.70 -5.19
C PHE A 4 14.45 5.88 -4.82
N LEU A 5 15.25 5.74 -3.76
CA LEU A 5 16.22 6.76 -3.37
C LEU A 5 17.29 6.97 -4.45
N TYR A 6 17.73 5.89 -5.11
CA TYR A 6 18.69 5.95 -6.21
C TYR A 6 18.12 6.65 -7.44
N GLU A 7 16.89 6.33 -7.83
CA GLU A 7 16.22 7.00 -8.94
C GLU A 7 15.97 8.48 -8.63
N TRP A 8 15.55 8.78 -7.41
CA TRP A 8 15.37 10.14 -6.95
C TRP A 8 16.68 10.94 -6.95
N ILE A 9 17.76 10.42 -6.34
CA ILE A 9 19.06 11.10 -6.30
C ILE A 9 19.60 11.30 -7.73
N ARG A 10 19.34 10.34 -8.63
CA ARG A 10 19.68 10.44 -10.05
C ARG A 10 18.94 11.61 -10.72
N ASN A 11 17.64 11.77 -10.46
CA ASN A 11 16.85 12.88 -10.99
C ASN A 11 17.33 14.24 -10.44
N VAL A 12 17.67 14.30 -9.15
CA VAL A 12 18.29 15.50 -8.53
C VAL A 12 19.63 15.82 -9.21
N ALA A 13 20.47 14.83 -9.44
CA ALA A 13 21.76 15.01 -10.11
C ALA A 13 21.58 15.53 -11.55
N PHE A 14 20.65 14.95 -12.32
CA PHE A 14 20.33 15.45 -13.66
C PHE A 14 19.85 16.91 -13.64
N TYR A 15 18.98 17.25 -12.69
CA TYR A 15 18.51 18.62 -12.50
C TYR A 15 19.66 19.59 -12.24
N ILE A 16 20.59 19.24 -11.35
CA ILE A 16 21.76 20.07 -11.01
C ILE A 16 22.64 20.29 -12.25
N VAL A 17 22.93 19.23 -13.01
CA VAL A 17 23.75 19.34 -14.24
C VAL A 17 23.10 20.28 -15.26
N ILE A 18 21.79 20.13 -15.49
CA ILE A 18 21.04 20.98 -16.42
C ILE A 18 21.06 22.43 -15.95
N ILE A 19 20.82 22.68 -14.66
CA ILE A 19 20.73 24.05 -14.19
C ILE A 19 22.07 24.77 -14.16
N THR A 20 23.15 24.06 -13.87
CA THR A 20 24.51 24.59 -14.01
C THR A 20 24.77 25.01 -15.45
N ALA A 21 24.41 24.18 -16.43
CA ALA A 21 24.56 24.52 -17.85
C ALA A 21 23.72 25.74 -18.25
N VAL A 22 22.46 25.82 -17.79
CA VAL A 22 21.59 26.98 -18.00
C VAL A 22 22.21 28.25 -17.44
N ILE A 23 22.67 28.22 -16.19
CA ILE A 23 23.31 29.37 -15.53
C ILE A 23 24.56 29.84 -16.27
N GLN A 24 25.35 28.91 -16.80
CA GLN A 24 26.59 29.21 -17.51
C GLN A 24 26.35 29.83 -18.89
N ILE A 25 25.25 29.46 -19.56
CA ILE A 25 24.81 30.08 -20.82
C ILE A 25 24.34 31.53 -20.63
N LEU A 26 23.81 31.88 -19.46
CA LEU A 26 23.37 33.26 -19.22
C LEU A 26 24.57 34.23 -19.10
N PRO A 27 24.65 35.28 -19.93
CA PRO A 27 25.74 36.26 -19.84
C PRO A 27 25.43 37.39 -18.83
N ASN A 28 24.15 37.62 -18.51
CA ASN A 28 23.72 38.78 -17.73
C ASN A 28 23.64 38.48 -16.22
N ASN A 29 24.41 39.22 -15.42
CA ASN A 29 24.48 39.11 -13.96
C ASN A 29 23.11 39.33 -13.29
N THR A 30 22.33 40.31 -13.74
CA THR A 30 21.05 40.67 -13.10
C THR A 30 20.05 39.52 -13.15
N TYR A 31 19.95 38.82 -14.29
CA TYR A 31 19.03 37.67 -14.43
C TYR A 31 19.53 36.41 -13.71
N LYS A 32 20.84 36.24 -13.53
CA LYS A 32 21.39 35.10 -12.78
C LYS A 32 20.84 35.05 -11.36
N LYS A 33 20.68 36.19 -10.68
CA LYS A 33 20.14 36.25 -9.31
C LYS A 33 18.73 35.65 -9.23
N TYR A 34 17.84 36.05 -10.14
CA TYR A 34 16.45 35.57 -10.16
C TYR A 34 16.38 34.09 -10.53
N ILE A 35 17.21 33.64 -11.48
CA ILE A 35 17.28 32.23 -11.85
C ILE A 35 17.79 31.40 -10.68
N HIS A 36 18.88 31.79 -10.01
CA HIS A 36 19.39 31.05 -8.85
C HIS A 36 18.32 30.90 -7.76
N PHE A 37 17.57 31.96 -7.50
CA PHE A 37 16.45 31.92 -6.55
C PHE A 37 15.37 30.94 -6.97
N PHE A 38 14.90 31.04 -8.22
CA PHE A 38 13.88 30.14 -8.75
C PHE A 38 14.34 28.68 -8.72
N THR A 39 15.59 28.43 -9.08
CA THR A 39 16.15 27.08 -9.15
C THR A 39 16.38 26.48 -7.78
N GLY A 40 16.63 27.31 -6.76
CA GLY A 40 16.63 26.88 -5.36
C GLY A 40 15.22 26.47 -4.92
N LEU A 41 14.19 27.23 -5.32
CA LEU A 41 12.80 26.90 -5.00
C LEU A 41 12.35 25.59 -5.67
N VAL A 42 12.67 25.41 -6.96
CA VAL A 42 12.40 24.17 -7.69
C VAL A 42 13.16 22.99 -7.06
N LEU A 43 14.41 23.20 -6.63
CA LEU A 43 15.18 22.17 -5.93
C LEU A 43 14.48 21.77 -4.62
N ILE A 44 14.07 22.74 -3.79
CA ILE A 44 13.33 22.45 -2.55
C ILE A 44 12.07 21.64 -2.85
N LEU A 45 11.33 21.99 -3.91
CA LEU A 45 10.14 21.27 -4.33
C LEU A 45 10.45 19.83 -4.78
N LEU A 46 11.57 19.62 -5.48
CA LEU A 46 12.06 18.30 -5.90
C LEU A 46 12.50 17.43 -4.71
N LEU A 47 13.07 18.04 -3.67
CA LEU A 47 13.44 17.36 -2.43
C LEU A 47 12.21 17.08 -1.54
N MET A 48 11.10 17.75 -1.78
CA MET A 48 9.89 17.63 -0.95
C MET A 48 9.26 16.23 -1.04
N THR A 49 9.30 15.60 -2.21
CA THR A 49 8.73 14.26 -2.46
C THR A 49 9.29 13.16 -1.54
N PRO A 50 10.61 12.90 -1.47
CA PRO A 50 11.13 11.91 -0.53
C PRO A 50 11.04 12.37 0.93
N VAL A 51 11.08 13.68 1.21
CA VAL A 51 10.90 14.18 2.58
C VAL A 51 9.52 13.80 3.09
N LEU A 52 8.46 14.00 2.30
CA LEU A 52 7.11 13.52 2.62
C LEU A 52 7.06 12.01 2.80
N LYS A 53 7.76 11.25 1.96
CA LYS A 53 7.82 9.79 2.05
C LYS A 53 8.51 9.31 3.33
N ILE A 54 9.58 9.97 3.75
CA ILE A 54 10.27 9.69 5.03
C ILE A 54 9.39 10.06 6.22
N LEU A 55 8.57 11.10 6.08
CA LEU A 55 7.58 11.52 7.10
C LEU A 55 6.32 10.63 7.13
N GLY A 56 6.24 9.56 6.32
CA GLY A 56 5.09 8.64 6.31
C GLY A 56 3.82 9.25 5.68
N MET A 57 3.96 10.32 4.90
CA MET A 57 2.86 10.94 4.13
C MET A 57 2.70 10.32 2.73
N ASP A 58 3.30 9.15 2.50
CA ASP A 58 3.27 8.42 1.22
C ASP A 58 1.88 7.89 0.86
N ASN A 59 1.03 7.67 1.86
CA ASN A 59 -0.35 7.21 1.72
C ASN A 59 -1.28 8.19 0.99
N LEU A 60 -0.87 9.45 0.73
CA LEU A 60 -1.69 10.38 -0.06
C LEU A 60 -1.55 10.19 -1.58
N SER A 61 -0.57 9.40 -2.04
CA SER A 61 -0.14 9.45 -3.43
C SER A 61 -0.92 8.54 -4.40
N ASN A 62 -1.69 7.57 -3.91
CA ASN A 62 -2.39 6.63 -4.80
C ASN A 62 -3.74 6.12 -4.25
N PRO A 63 -4.78 6.97 -4.24
CA PRO A 63 -6.12 6.59 -3.75
C PRO A 63 -6.71 5.38 -4.49
N LEU A 64 -6.32 5.15 -5.74
CA LEU A 64 -6.77 4.00 -6.54
C LEU A 64 -6.16 2.66 -6.11
N GLN A 65 -4.93 2.65 -5.58
CA GLN A 65 -4.31 1.42 -5.09
C GLN A 65 -4.89 1.03 -3.73
N GLN A 66 -5.15 2.00 -2.86
CA GLN A 66 -5.86 1.78 -1.59
C GLN A 66 -7.25 1.17 -1.79
N GLY A 67 -8.00 1.63 -2.80
CA GLY A 67 -9.31 1.06 -3.12
C GLY A 67 -9.23 -0.44 -3.45
N LYS A 68 -8.22 -0.85 -4.22
CA LYS A 68 -8.01 -2.26 -4.61
C LYS A 68 -7.54 -3.13 -3.45
N GLU A 69 -6.58 -2.63 -2.66
CA GLU A 69 -6.09 -3.36 -1.48
C GLU A 69 -7.19 -3.50 -0.43
N PHE A 70 -8.01 -2.47 -0.25
CA PHE A 70 -9.16 -2.51 0.65
C PHE A 70 -10.22 -3.50 0.18
N GLU A 71 -10.56 -3.51 -1.12
CA GLU A 71 -11.50 -4.48 -1.67
C GLU A 71 -10.99 -5.93 -1.54
N GLN A 72 -9.69 -6.16 -1.73
CA GLN A 72 -9.09 -7.48 -1.53
C GLN A 72 -9.14 -7.92 -0.07
N LYS A 73 -8.82 -7.04 0.88
CA LYS A 73 -8.92 -7.33 2.31
C LYS A 73 -10.35 -7.65 2.72
N MET A 74 -11.34 -6.96 2.17
CA MET A 74 -12.75 -7.26 2.42
C MET A 74 -13.16 -8.64 1.90
N LYS A 75 -12.70 -9.03 0.71
CA LYS A 75 -12.95 -10.39 0.16
C LYS A 75 -12.27 -11.49 0.98
N GLU A 76 -11.11 -11.21 1.55
CA GLU A 76 -10.38 -12.15 2.41
C GLU A 76 -11.12 -12.36 3.74
N ILE A 77 -11.56 -11.27 4.38
CA ILE A 77 -12.38 -11.32 5.60
C ILE A 77 -13.69 -12.07 5.35
N GLU A 78 -14.36 -11.82 4.22
CA GLU A 78 -15.61 -12.50 3.86
C GLU A 78 -15.40 -14.03 3.77
N LYS A 79 -14.35 -14.47 3.08
CA LYS A 79 -13.98 -15.89 3.00
C LYS A 79 -13.62 -16.52 4.33
N GLU A 80 -12.84 -15.82 5.17
CA GLU A 80 -12.53 -16.30 6.51
C GLU A 80 -13.81 -16.43 7.35
N THR A 81 -14.74 -15.48 7.25
CA THR A 81 -16.02 -15.57 7.97
C THR A 81 -16.92 -16.68 7.45
N GLU A 82 -16.90 -16.95 6.15
CA GLU A 82 -17.65 -18.06 5.53
C GLU A 82 -17.10 -19.41 6.01
N TYR A 83 -15.78 -19.60 5.95
CA TYR A 83 -15.10 -20.79 6.49
C TYR A 83 -15.38 -21.01 7.98
N LEU A 84 -15.32 -19.96 8.79
CA LEU A 84 -15.62 -20.06 10.23
C LEU A 84 -17.09 -20.44 10.48
N ASN A 85 -18.01 -19.98 9.63
CA ASN A 85 -19.42 -20.35 9.74
C ASN A 85 -19.68 -21.79 9.28
N GLU A 86 -19.02 -22.26 8.22
CA GLU A 86 -19.11 -23.66 7.76
C GLU A 86 -18.58 -24.63 8.82
N VAL A 87 -17.38 -24.39 9.35
CA VAL A 87 -16.79 -25.21 10.42
C VAL A 87 -17.72 -25.26 11.64
N ARG A 88 -18.30 -24.11 12.01
CA ARG A 88 -19.25 -24.04 13.13
C ARG A 88 -20.53 -24.84 12.85
N LEU A 89 -21.01 -24.86 11.60
CA LEU A 89 -22.19 -25.63 11.20
C LEU A 89 -21.92 -27.14 11.22
N GLU A 90 -20.74 -27.57 10.80
CA GLU A 90 -20.30 -28.96 10.87
C GLU A 90 -20.23 -29.46 12.32
N ASP A 91 -19.65 -28.67 13.24
CA ASP A 91 -19.62 -29.00 14.67
C ASP A 91 -21.05 -29.20 15.26
N TYR A 92 -22.03 -28.38 14.85
CA TYR A 92 -23.43 -28.53 15.29
C TYR A 92 -24.10 -29.80 14.74
N LEU A 93 -23.81 -30.19 13.50
CA LEU A 93 -24.37 -31.38 12.87
C LEU A 93 -23.72 -32.66 13.40
N GLU A 94 -22.46 -32.61 13.81
CA GLU A 94 -21.76 -33.72 14.44
C GLU A 94 -22.29 -34.00 15.86
N GLU A 95 -22.63 -32.95 16.62
CA GLU A 95 -23.34 -33.08 17.91
C GLU A 95 -24.72 -33.72 17.76
N GLU A 96 -25.48 -33.41 16.70
CA GLU A 96 -26.81 -33.96 16.45
C GLU A 96 -26.78 -35.44 15.99
N ASN A 97 -25.73 -35.86 15.26
CA ASN A 97 -25.58 -37.25 14.80
C ASN A 97 -25.17 -38.23 15.91
N ILE A 98 -24.65 -37.75 17.05
CA ILE A 98 -24.33 -38.60 18.20
C ILE A 98 -25.61 -38.97 18.99
N GLU A 99 -26.74 -38.26 18.80
CA GLU A 99 -27.98 -38.49 19.56
C GLU A 99 -28.91 -39.56 18.94
N VAL A 100 -28.62 -40.09 17.74
CA VAL A 100 -29.54 -40.98 17.00
C VAL A 100 -29.07 -42.42 16.78
N GLU A 101 -27.91 -42.84 17.27
CA GLU A 101 -27.44 -44.23 17.09
C GLU A 101 -27.70 -45.14 18.30
N GLU A 102 -28.65 -46.06 18.07
CA GLU A 102 -28.97 -47.33 18.74
C GLU A 102 -29.69 -47.36 20.11
N ILE A 103 -31.00 -47.68 20.06
CA ILE A 103 -31.54 -48.78 20.89
C ILE A 103 -32.51 -49.65 20.05
N GLN A 104 -32.06 -50.81 19.56
CA GLN A 104 -32.97 -51.91 19.20
C GLN A 104 -33.31 -52.69 20.46
N ILE A 105 -34.50 -52.49 21.02
CA ILE A 105 -35.02 -53.34 22.10
C ILE A 105 -35.68 -54.56 21.46
N GLY A 106 -35.02 -55.70 21.59
CA GLY A 106 -35.53 -57.00 21.15
C GLY A 106 -36.87 -57.32 21.79
N ALA A 107 -37.86 -57.63 20.97
CA ALA A 107 -39.11 -58.22 21.42
C ALA A 107 -38.84 -59.68 21.81
N GLU A 108 -38.65 -59.94 23.11
CA GLU A 108 -38.75 -61.30 23.64
C GLU A 108 -40.22 -61.68 23.80
N THR A 109 -40.67 -62.55 22.89
CA THR A 109 -41.87 -63.36 23.04
C THR A 109 -41.65 -64.45 24.09
N LYS A 110 -42.41 -64.45 25.18
CA LYS A 110 -43.00 -65.69 25.73
C LYS A 110 -44.18 -65.42 26.65
#